data_AF-A0A5E4YDJ5-F1
#
_entry.id   AF-A0A5E4YDJ5-F1
#
_cell.length_a   1.000
_cell.length_b   1.000
_cell.length_c   1.000
_cell.angle_alpha   90.00
_cell.angle_beta   90.00
_cell.angle_gamma   90.00
#
_symmetry.space_group_name_H-M   'P 1'
#
loop_
_entity.id
_entity.type
_entity.pdbx_description
1 polymer ?
#
loop_
_entity_poly.entity_id
_entity_poly.type
_entity_poly.pdbx_seq_one_letter_code
_entity_poly.pdbx_strand_id
1 'polypeptide(L)'
;MLTLYTFGPAFGLPDASPFVVKAEMLLKLAGLPYQTNRGGFRRAPKGKLPYIDDNGEIVADSTLIRLHIERKYGFDFDAGLTPEQRGAAWMFEKALEDHFYWHVVQARWCDDENFAKGPASFFKSIPWPVRPLAQAFIRRKVRNTLHGQGTGRYTPQEQAQLLKRGAQAAAQLLGDKLYFFGQAPCGADATAFGFIASAMSPDFRMTLRDEIENHPNLTAYVVRMRREFFGDASDGSHA
;
A
#
# COMPACT_ATOMS: atom_id res chain seq x y z
N MET A 1 23.99 2.16 7.19
CA MET A 1 23.13 2.72 6.13
C MET A 1 21.77 2.06 6.21
N LEU A 2 20.70 2.86 6.26
CA LEU A 2 19.34 2.35 6.43
C LEU A 2 18.96 1.45 5.24
N THR A 3 18.48 0.24 5.52
CA THR A 3 18.04 -0.72 4.50
C THR A 3 16.55 -0.99 4.65
N LEU A 4 15.76 -0.67 3.62
CA LEU A 4 14.35 -1.04 3.51
C LEU A 4 14.23 -2.38 2.80
N TYR A 5 13.54 -3.35 3.40
CA TYR A 5 13.31 -4.65 2.78
C TYR A 5 11.98 -4.67 2.02
N THR A 6 12.03 -5.01 0.73
CA THR A 6 10.95 -4.83 -0.26
C THR A 6 10.68 -6.10 -1.07
N PHE A 7 9.57 -6.15 -1.81
CA PHE A 7 9.37 -7.15 -2.87
C PHE A 7 9.96 -6.66 -4.21
N GLY A 8 9.98 -5.34 -4.42
CA GLY A 8 10.39 -4.67 -5.65
C GLY A 8 9.21 -4.29 -6.54
N PRO A 9 9.46 -3.50 -7.60
CA PRO A 9 8.42 -2.97 -8.49
C PRO A 9 7.58 -4.07 -9.12
N ALA A 10 6.26 -3.89 -9.06
CA ALA A 10 5.28 -4.79 -9.65
C ALA A 10 3.97 -4.02 -9.87
N PHE A 11 3.17 -4.46 -10.85
CA PHE A 11 1.81 -3.96 -11.08
C PHE A 11 1.71 -2.46 -11.38
N GLY A 12 2.76 -1.89 -12.00
CA GLY A 12 2.88 -0.44 -12.21
C GLY A 12 3.11 0.36 -10.92
N LEU A 13 3.54 -0.28 -9.84
CA LEU A 13 3.80 0.33 -8.52
C LEU A 13 5.28 0.21 -8.14
N PRO A 14 5.77 1.09 -7.25
CA PRO A 14 7.13 0.97 -6.69
C PRO A 14 7.35 -0.36 -5.96
N ASP A 15 6.30 -0.93 -5.38
CA ASP A 15 6.31 -2.26 -4.78
C ASP A 15 4.94 -2.97 -4.91
N ALA A 16 4.97 -4.31 -4.94
CA ALA A 16 3.77 -5.14 -4.92
C ALA A 16 2.86 -4.92 -3.69
N SER A 17 3.43 -4.49 -2.56
CA SER A 17 2.75 -4.27 -1.29
C SER A 17 2.55 -2.78 -0.98
N PRO A 18 1.31 -2.32 -0.74
CA PRO A 18 1.06 -0.91 -0.37
C PRO A 18 1.73 -0.52 0.94
N PHE A 19 1.95 -1.47 1.86
CA PHE A 19 2.69 -1.22 3.10
C PHE A 19 4.17 -0.91 2.85
N VAL A 20 4.79 -1.57 1.86
CA VAL A 20 6.17 -1.27 1.48
C VAL A 20 6.25 0.10 0.83
N VAL A 21 5.31 0.43 -0.07
CA VAL A 21 5.22 1.77 -0.66
C VAL A 21 5.03 2.84 0.42
N LYS A 22 4.18 2.60 1.44
CA LYS A 22 4.04 3.48 2.61
C LYS A 22 5.38 3.69 3.31
N ALA A 23 6.10 2.62 3.65
CA ALA A 23 7.39 2.74 4.33
C ALA A 23 8.44 3.50 3.50
N GLU A 24 8.50 3.25 2.19
CA GLU A 24 9.39 3.97 1.28
C GLU A 24 9.03 5.46 1.19
N MET A 25 7.74 5.79 1.12
CA MET A 25 7.26 7.16 1.17
C MET A 25 7.63 7.87 2.46
N LEU A 26 7.50 7.21 3.61
CA LEU A 26 7.89 7.79 4.89
C LEU A 26 9.40 8.13 4.93
N LEU A 27 10.25 7.25 4.38
CA LEU A 27 11.69 7.52 4.26
C LEU A 27 11.98 8.71 3.33
N LYS A 28 11.28 8.79 2.19
CA LYS A 28 11.41 9.89 1.22
C LYS A 28 10.94 11.23 1.80
N LEU A 29 9.79 11.24 2.49
CA LEU A 29 9.26 12.44 3.17
C LEU A 29 10.21 12.94 4.25
N ALA A 30 10.82 12.03 5.02
CA ALA A 30 11.82 12.37 6.03
C ALA A 30 13.20 12.72 5.45
N GLY A 31 13.38 12.66 4.13
CA GLY A 31 14.66 12.93 3.47
C GLY A 31 15.79 11.96 3.85
N LEU A 32 15.45 10.77 4.35
CA LEU A 32 16.43 9.82 4.84
C LEU A 32 17.07 9.04 3.67
N PRO A 33 18.41 8.95 3.59
CA PRO A 33 19.06 8.11 2.61
C PRO A 33 18.88 6.63 2.97
N TYR A 34 18.47 5.81 2.01
CA TYR A 34 18.28 4.38 2.19
C TYR A 34 18.64 3.58 0.94
N GLN A 35 18.83 2.28 1.13
CA GLN A 35 18.87 1.30 0.05
C GLN A 35 17.71 0.30 0.19
N THR A 36 17.38 -0.40 -0.89
CA THR A 36 16.37 -1.47 -0.87
C THR A 36 17.00 -2.86 -0.93
N ASN A 37 16.36 -3.84 -0.27
CA ASN A 37 16.79 -5.23 -0.31
C ASN A 37 15.60 -6.17 -0.54
N ARG A 38 15.64 -6.93 -1.65
CA ARG A 38 14.57 -7.85 -2.07
C ARG A 38 14.69 -9.28 -1.52
N GLY A 39 15.82 -9.61 -0.88
CA GLY A 39 16.12 -10.93 -0.33
C GLY A 39 15.69 -11.13 1.13
N GLY A 40 15.09 -10.12 1.76
CA GLY A 40 14.78 -10.13 3.21
C GLY A 40 13.55 -10.93 3.62
N PHE A 41 12.64 -11.27 2.70
CA PHE A 41 11.32 -11.80 3.04
C PHE A 41 11.37 -13.02 3.99
N ARG A 42 12.27 -13.99 3.74
CA ARG A 42 12.40 -15.20 4.57
C ARG A 42 12.85 -14.93 6.00
N ARG A 43 13.48 -13.79 6.25
CA ARG A 43 14.00 -13.35 7.56
C ARG A 43 13.14 -12.24 8.17
N ALA A 44 11.99 -11.92 7.58
CA ALA A 44 11.12 -10.88 8.07
C ALA A 44 10.62 -11.21 9.49
N PRO A 45 10.86 -10.35 10.51
CA PRO A 45 10.57 -10.66 11.91
C PRO A 45 9.10 -11.04 12.20
N LYS A 46 8.18 -10.48 11.41
CA LYS A 46 6.73 -10.73 11.51
C LYS A 46 6.18 -11.59 10.36
N GLY A 47 7.06 -12.22 9.57
CA GLY A 47 6.69 -12.96 8.36
C GLY A 47 6.05 -12.09 7.26
N LYS A 48 6.26 -10.76 7.31
CA LYS A 48 5.71 -9.78 6.38
C LYS A 48 6.72 -8.67 6.11
N LEU A 49 6.66 -8.11 4.91
CA LEU A 49 7.32 -6.85 4.55
C LEU A 49 6.31 -5.68 4.65
N PRO A 50 6.78 -4.46 4.92
CA PRO A 50 8.18 -4.05 5.08
C PRO A 50 8.74 -4.30 6.48
N TYR A 51 10.07 -4.33 6.54
CA TYR A 51 10.85 -3.98 7.73
C TYR A 51 12.08 -3.18 7.29
N ILE A 52 12.68 -2.44 8.22
CA ILE A 52 13.96 -1.76 8.02
C ILE A 52 15.05 -2.37 8.92
N ASP A 53 16.28 -2.24 8.47
CA ASP A 53 17.48 -2.32 9.31
C ASP A 53 18.11 -0.93 9.33
N ASP A 54 17.98 -0.23 10.46
CA ASP A 54 18.60 1.06 10.67
C ASP A 54 19.79 0.96 11.63
N ASN A 55 20.96 0.68 11.04
CA ASN A 55 22.24 0.53 11.74
C ASN A 55 22.19 -0.54 12.84
N GLY A 56 21.60 -1.70 12.54
CA GLY A 56 21.46 -2.84 13.44
C GLY A 56 20.14 -2.89 14.20
N GLU A 57 19.35 -1.81 14.21
CA GLU A 57 18.01 -1.79 14.79
C GLU A 57 16.98 -2.27 13.76
N ILE A 58 16.41 -3.45 13.97
CA ILE A 58 15.39 -4.03 13.10
C ILE A 58 14.00 -3.54 13.53
N VAL A 59 13.29 -2.87 12.62
CA VAL A 59 11.91 -2.41 12.85
C VAL A 59 10.99 -2.96 11.76
N ALA A 60 10.06 -3.83 12.15
CA ALA A 60 9.07 -4.43 11.25
C ALA A 60 7.70 -3.79 11.45
N ASP A 61 6.92 -3.65 10.37
CA ASP A 61 5.66 -2.91 10.23
C ASP A 61 5.84 -1.43 9.82
N SER A 62 5.09 -0.98 8.80
CA SER A 62 5.22 0.38 8.26
C SER A 62 4.76 1.48 9.23
N THR A 63 3.83 1.20 10.14
CA THR A 63 3.43 2.14 11.19
C THR A 63 4.52 2.22 12.25
N LEU A 64 5.12 1.10 12.64
CA LEU A 64 6.25 1.11 13.58
C LEU A 64 7.50 1.76 12.97
N ILE A 65 7.71 1.61 11.66
CA ILE A 65 8.76 2.34 10.93
C ILE A 65 8.54 3.85 11.02
N ARG A 66 7.30 4.34 10.81
CA ARG A 66 6.96 5.76 11.01
C ARG A 66 7.36 6.24 12.41
N LEU A 67 6.86 5.56 13.45
CA LEU A 67 7.11 5.94 14.85
C LEU A 67 8.61 5.88 15.19
N HIS A 68 9.34 4.92 14.61
CA HIS A 68 10.78 4.84 14.75
C HIS A 68 11.47 6.06 14.13
N ILE A 69 11.05 6.50 12.94
CA ILE A 69 11.61 7.68 12.27
C ILE A 69 11.37 8.95 13.10
N GLU A 70 10.12 9.15 13.57
CA GLU A 70 9.75 10.28 14.43
C GLU A 70 10.62 10.33 15.70
N ARG A 71 10.75 9.19 16.38
CA ARG A 71 11.53 9.08 17.62
C ARG A 71 13.04 9.26 17.40
N LYS A 72 13.61 8.64 16.35
CA LYS A 72 15.08 8.54 16.17
C LYS A 72 15.66 9.74 15.43
N TYR A 73 14.94 10.29 14.46
CA TYR A 73 15.41 11.41 13.63
C TYR A 73 14.70 12.73 13.94
N GLY A 74 13.70 12.74 14.83
CA GLY A 74 12.98 13.95 15.22
C GLY A 74 12.10 14.55 14.12
N PHE A 75 11.77 13.76 13.09
CA PHE A 75 10.93 14.21 11.98
C PHE A 75 9.44 14.04 12.33
N ASP A 76 8.71 15.14 12.47
CA ASP A 76 7.25 15.11 12.72
C ASP A 76 6.48 15.06 11.39
N PHE A 77 5.94 13.88 11.06
CA PHE A 77 5.14 13.69 9.84
C PHE A 77 3.84 14.49 9.82
N ASP A 78 3.39 15.02 10.95
CA ASP A 78 2.18 15.82 11.04
C ASP A 78 2.48 17.27 11.46
N ALA A 79 3.71 17.74 11.21
CA ALA A 79 4.09 19.12 11.48
C ALA A 79 3.15 20.10 10.78
N GLY A 80 2.65 21.10 11.53
CA GLY A 80 1.73 22.11 11.01
C GLY A 80 0.25 21.70 11.00
N LEU A 81 -0.09 20.45 11.32
CA LEU A 81 -1.48 20.02 11.51
C LEU A 81 -2.01 20.44 12.88
N THR A 82 -3.27 20.87 12.95
CA THR A 82 -3.98 21.09 14.22
C THR A 82 -4.19 19.76 14.97
N PRO A 83 -4.41 19.75 16.30
CA PRO A 83 -4.69 18.51 17.04
C PRO A 83 -5.82 17.67 16.44
N GLU A 84 -6.89 18.32 15.95
CA GLU A 84 -7.99 17.66 15.24
C GLU A 84 -7.52 17.01 13.94
N GLN A 85 -6.75 17.74 13.12
CA GLN A 85 -6.21 17.23 11.86
C GLN A 85 -5.23 16.07 12.08
N ARG A 86 -4.40 16.11 13.12
CA ARG A 86 -3.50 15.00 13.49
C ARG A 86 -4.30 13.74 13.81
N GLY A 87 -5.35 13.88 14.62
CA GLY A 87 -6.26 12.76 14.94
C GLY A 87 -6.96 12.21 13.69
N ALA A 88 -7.49 13.10 12.84
CA ALA A 88 -8.15 12.70 11.60
C ALA A 88 -7.18 12.03 10.60
N ALA A 89 -5.95 12.53 10.47
CA ALA A 89 -4.90 11.97 9.64
C ALA A 89 -4.56 10.54 10.06
N TRP A 90 -4.33 10.32 11.36
CA TRP A 90 -4.06 8.99 11.89
C TRP A 90 -5.22 8.01 11.63
N MET A 91 -6.46 8.44 11.87
CA MET A 91 -7.64 7.61 11.62
C MET A 91 -7.83 7.30 10.13
N PHE A 92 -7.52 8.26 9.25
CA PHE A 92 -7.58 8.04 7.81
C PHE A 92 -6.54 7.01 7.35
N GLU A 93 -5.33 7.03 7.89
CA GLU A 93 -4.34 5.99 7.62
C GLU A 93 -4.85 4.60 7.99
N LYS A 94 -5.40 4.46 9.21
CA LYS A 94 -5.93 3.18 9.67
C LYS A 94 -7.12 2.74 8.82
N ALA A 95 -7.98 3.67 8.41
CA ALA A 95 -9.09 3.36 7.51
C ALA A 95 -8.60 2.81 6.15
N LEU A 96 -7.56 3.37 5.55
CA LEU A 96 -6.99 2.84 4.31
C LEU A 96 -6.38 1.45 4.49
N GLU A 97 -5.66 1.24 5.60
CA GLU A 97 -5.02 -0.04 5.96
C GLU A 97 -6.03 -1.14 6.28
N ASP A 98 -7.14 -0.82 6.95
CA ASP A 98 -8.12 -1.79 7.44
C ASP A 98 -9.40 -1.87 6.57
N HIS A 99 -9.61 -0.95 5.64
CA HIS A 99 -10.74 -0.99 4.72
C HIS A 99 -10.29 -1.22 3.27
N PHE A 100 -9.56 -0.29 2.66
CA PHE A 100 -9.20 -0.39 1.23
C PHE A 100 -8.30 -1.58 0.94
N TYR A 101 -7.32 -1.83 1.81
CA TYR A 101 -6.38 -2.92 1.66
C TYR A 101 -7.04 -4.29 1.45
N TRP A 102 -8.03 -4.64 2.28
CA TRP A 102 -8.65 -5.95 2.22
C TRP A 102 -9.47 -6.16 0.94
N HIS A 103 -10.03 -5.09 0.39
CA HIS A 103 -10.71 -5.12 -0.91
C HIS A 103 -9.70 -5.29 -2.06
N VAL A 104 -8.53 -4.66 -1.98
CA VAL A 104 -7.43 -4.90 -2.92
C VAL A 104 -6.94 -6.36 -2.84
N VAL A 105 -6.78 -6.90 -1.63
CA VAL A 105 -6.41 -8.32 -1.44
C VAL A 105 -7.45 -9.24 -2.03
N GLN A 106 -8.74 -9.01 -1.75
CA GLN A 106 -9.82 -9.81 -2.31
C GLN A 106 -9.80 -9.78 -3.84
N ALA A 107 -9.75 -8.60 -4.44
CA ALA A 107 -9.75 -8.49 -5.89
C ALA A 107 -8.53 -9.15 -6.53
N ARG A 108 -7.33 -9.02 -5.95
CA ARG A 108 -6.10 -9.63 -6.50
C ARG A 108 -6.03 -11.15 -6.34
N TRP A 109 -6.55 -11.70 -5.24
CA TRP A 109 -6.34 -13.11 -4.89
C TRP A 109 -7.57 -14.00 -5.09
N CYS A 110 -8.78 -13.44 -5.05
CA CYS A 110 -10.02 -14.22 -5.15
C CYS A 110 -10.55 -14.29 -6.58
N ASP A 111 -10.34 -13.25 -7.40
CA ASP A 111 -10.66 -13.27 -8.83
C ASP A 111 -9.59 -14.05 -9.63
N ASP A 112 -10.02 -14.88 -10.58
CA ASP A 112 -9.12 -15.75 -11.34
C ASP A 112 -8.27 -14.99 -12.36
N GLU A 113 -8.84 -13.99 -13.04
CA GLU A 113 -8.14 -13.20 -14.06
C GLU A 113 -7.08 -12.31 -13.41
N ASN A 114 -7.44 -11.62 -12.33
CA ASN A 114 -6.52 -10.81 -11.54
C ASN A 114 -5.42 -11.68 -10.91
N PHE A 115 -5.77 -12.86 -10.38
CA PHE A 115 -4.78 -13.78 -9.81
C PHE A 115 -3.75 -14.18 -10.86
N ALA A 116 -4.21 -14.54 -12.07
CA ALA A 116 -3.35 -14.95 -13.18
C ALA A 116 -2.41 -13.81 -13.64
N LYS A 117 -2.91 -12.56 -13.70
CA LYS A 117 -2.11 -11.38 -14.09
C LYS A 117 -1.10 -10.95 -13.04
N GLY A 118 -1.39 -11.15 -11.75
CA GLY A 118 -0.52 -10.68 -10.66
C GLY A 118 -0.01 -11.78 -9.74
N PRO A 119 -0.72 -12.12 -8.64
CA PRO A 119 -0.20 -12.99 -7.60
C PRO A 119 0.29 -14.38 -8.03
N ALA A 120 -0.22 -14.94 -9.15
CA ALA A 120 0.28 -16.20 -9.69
C ALA A 120 1.81 -16.16 -9.98
N SER A 121 2.35 -14.98 -10.30
CA SER A 121 3.77 -14.77 -10.53
C SER A 121 4.65 -15.07 -9.30
N PHE A 122 4.13 -14.92 -8.09
CA PHE A 122 4.85 -15.22 -6.84
C PHE A 122 5.13 -16.72 -6.67
N PHE A 123 4.44 -17.58 -7.42
CA PHE A 123 4.59 -19.03 -7.37
C PHE A 123 5.51 -19.57 -8.47
N LYS A 124 6.14 -18.72 -9.29
CA LYS A 124 7.01 -19.15 -10.41
C LYS A 124 8.20 -20.01 -9.96
N SER A 125 8.71 -19.79 -8.75
CA SER A 125 9.79 -20.58 -8.16
C SER A 125 9.37 -22.00 -7.73
N ILE A 126 8.05 -22.27 -7.66
CA ILE A 126 7.52 -23.59 -7.31
C ILE A 126 7.46 -24.48 -8.57
N PRO A 127 7.97 -25.72 -8.54
CA PRO A 127 7.92 -26.65 -9.67
C PRO A 127 6.50 -26.93 -10.19
N TRP A 128 6.37 -27.13 -11.50
CA TRP A 128 5.08 -27.14 -12.19
C TRP A 128 4.07 -28.21 -11.71
N PRO A 129 4.45 -29.43 -11.27
CA PRO A 129 3.43 -30.41 -10.84
C PRO A 129 2.76 -30.02 -9.51
N VAL A 130 3.49 -29.33 -8.63
CA VAL A 130 2.99 -28.94 -7.29
C VAL A 130 2.47 -27.49 -7.24
N ARG A 131 2.79 -26.68 -8.26
CA ARG A 131 2.40 -25.26 -8.33
C ARG A 131 0.88 -25.03 -8.25
N PRO A 132 0.01 -25.74 -8.99
CA PRO A 132 -1.43 -25.55 -8.89
C PRO A 132 -1.98 -25.85 -7.49
N LEU A 133 -1.46 -26.90 -6.83
CA LEU A 133 -1.84 -27.25 -5.46
C LEU A 133 -1.43 -26.16 -4.46
N ALA A 134 -0.20 -25.63 -4.59
CA ALA A 134 0.28 -24.53 -3.76
C ALA A 134 -0.56 -23.26 -3.95
N GLN A 135 -0.91 -22.91 -5.20
CA GLN A 135 -1.78 -21.78 -5.50
C GLN A 135 -3.17 -21.96 -4.89
N ALA A 136 -3.80 -23.13 -5.07
CA ALA A 136 -5.12 -23.43 -4.50
C ALA A 136 -5.11 -23.36 -2.97
N PHE A 137 -4.06 -23.90 -2.33
CA PHE A 137 -3.88 -23.86 -0.88
C PHE A 137 -3.78 -22.42 -0.36
N ILE A 138 -2.92 -21.59 -0.95
CA ILE A 138 -2.75 -20.20 -0.51
C ILE A 138 -4.01 -19.38 -0.79
N ARG A 139 -4.66 -19.52 -1.96
CA ARG A 139 -5.91 -18.81 -2.26
C ARG A 139 -7.02 -19.17 -1.28
N ARG A 140 -7.11 -20.44 -0.87
CA ARG A 140 -8.04 -20.88 0.20
C ARG A 140 -7.72 -20.19 1.52
N LYS A 141 -6.44 -20.13 1.91
CA LYS A 141 -6.03 -19.42 3.13
C LYS A 141 -6.40 -17.93 3.07
N VAL A 142 -6.16 -17.26 1.95
CA VAL A 142 -6.53 -15.84 1.75
C VAL A 142 -8.04 -15.64 1.87
N ARG A 143 -8.86 -16.49 1.22
CA ARG A 143 -10.33 -16.44 1.36
C ARG A 143 -10.78 -16.62 2.81
N ASN A 144 -10.20 -17.57 3.54
CA ASN A 144 -10.52 -17.78 4.95
C ASN A 144 -10.13 -16.57 5.80
N THR A 145 -8.98 -15.94 5.54
CA THR A 145 -8.57 -14.71 6.22
C THR A 145 -9.52 -13.55 5.93
N LEU A 146 -9.92 -13.35 4.67
CA LEU A 146 -10.89 -12.32 4.29
C LEU A 146 -12.25 -12.53 4.97
N HIS A 147 -12.72 -13.77 5.06
CA HIS A 147 -13.97 -14.09 5.74
C HIS A 147 -13.86 -13.92 7.27
N GLY A 148 -12.71 -14.25 7.86
CA GLY A 148 -12.42 -14.04 9.27
C GLY A 148 -12.31 -12.56 9.64
N GLN A 149 -11.69 -11.75 8.78
CA GLN A 149 -11.58 -10.30 8.96
C GLN A 149 -12.89 -9.56 8.69
N GLY A 150 -13.72 -10.06 7.77
CA GLY A 150 -15.07 -9.56 7.52
C GLY A 150 -15.34 -9.19 6.06
N THR A 151 -14.33 -8.71 5.31
CA THR A 151 -14.48 -8.29 3.90
C THR A 151 -15.04 -9.39 3.00
N GLY A 152 -14.67 -10.65 3.25
CA GLY A 152 -15.14 -11.80 2.49
C GLY A 152 -16.60 -12.20 2.73
N ARG A 153 -17.34 -11.47 3.59
CA ARG A 153 -18.74 -11.75 3.91
C ARG A 153 -19.74 -10.91 3.12
N TYR A 154 -19.29 -9.81 2.52
CA TYR A 154 -20.16 -8.93 1.76
C TYR A 154 -20.57 -9.57 0.43
N THR A 155 -21.82 -9.34 0.04
CA THR A 155 -22.27 -9.54 -1.33
C THR A 155 -21.61 -8.48 -2.25
N PRO A 156 -21.55 -8.72 -3.57
CA PRO A 156 -21.00 -7.74 -4.50
C PRO A 156 -21.69 -6.37 -4.44
N GLN A 157 -23.00 -6.33 -4.21
CA GLN A 157 -23.76 -5.08 -4.11
C GLN A 157 -23.43 -4.30 -2.83
N GLU A 158 -23.37 -4.96 -1.67
CA GLU A 158 -22.95 -4.35 -0.41
C GLU A 158 -21.51 -3.82 -0.51
N GLN A 159 -20.62 -4.63 -1.09
CA GLN A 159 -19.23 -4.26 -1.32
C GLN A 159 -19.13 -2.99 -2.19
N ALA A 160 -19.85 -2.93 -3.32
CA ALA A 160 -19.86 -1.75 -4.18
C ALA A 160 -20.36 -0.50 -3.45
N GLN A 161 -21.42 -0.61 -2.65
CA GLN A 161 -21.92 0.51 -1.84
C GLN A 161 -20.88 1.03 -0.84
N LEU A 162 -20.19 0.13 -0.14
CA LEU A 162 -19.14 0.50 0.82
C LEU A 162 -17.96 1.16 0.12
N LEU A 163 -17.50 0.60 -1.00
CA LEU A 163 -16.36 1.14 -1.75
C LEU A 163 -16.67 2.49 -2.37
N LYS A 164 -17.87 2.68 -2.93
CA LYS A 164 -18.34 3.97 -3.41
C LYS A 164 -18.31 5.04 -2.31
N ARG A 165 -18.83 4.70 -1.12
CA ARG A 165 -18.82 5.64 0.02
C ARG A 165 -17.41 5.92 0.52
N GLY A 166 -16.53 4.92 0.53
CA GLY A 166 -15.13 5.08 0.92
C GLY A 166 -14.34 5.97 -0.06
N ALA A 167 -14.49 5.73 -1.37
CA ALA A 167 -13.87 6.54 -2.41
C ALA A 167 -14.37 8.00 -2.37
N GLN A 168 -15.69 8.19 -2.22
CA GLN A 168 -16.28 9.51 -2.05
C GLN A 168 -15.75 10.22 -0.80
N ALA A 169 -15.65 9.53 0.34
CA ALA A 169 -15.12 10.11 1.58
C ALA A 169 -13.65 10.52 1.42
N ALA A 170 -12.81 9.70 0.78
CA ALA A 170 -11.43 10.06 0.47
C ALA A 170 -11.38 11.28 -0.47
N ALA A 171 -12.21 11.32 -1.51
CA ALA A 171 -12.27 12.45 -2.44
C ALA A 171 -12.70 13.75 -1.75
N GLN A 172 -13.69 13.70 -0.85
CA GLN A 172 -14.14 14.84 -0.06
C GLN A 172 -13.09 15.29 0.96
N LEU A 173 -12.42 14.34 1.60
CA LEU A 173 -11.35 14.62 2.55
C LEU A 173 -10.18 15.32 1.86
N LEU A 174 -9.80 14.89 0.64
CA LEU A 174 -8.81 15.59 -0.18
C LEU A 174 -9.32 16.96 -0.65
N GLY A 175 -10.56 17.04 -1.13
CA GLY A 175 -11.14 18.27 -1.68
C GLY A 175 -10.26 18.82 -2.83
N ASP A 176 -9.99 20.13 -2.77
CA ASP A 176 -9.12 20.84 -3.72
C ASP A 176 -7.66 20.95 -3.23
N LYS A 177 -7.32 20.29 -2.12
CA LYS A 177 -5.98 20.37 -1.53
C LYS A 177 -4.98 19.54 -2.35
N LEU A 178 -3.70 19.94 -2.27
CA LEU A 178 -2.60 19.17 -2.86
C LEU A 178 -2.33 17.88 -2.08
N TYR A 179 -2.58 17.88 -0.77
CA TYR A 179 -2.35 16.76 0.14
C TYR A 179 -3.52 16.64 1.12
N PHE A 180 -3.76 15.46 1.71
CA PHE A 180 -5.02 15.17 2.42
C PHE A 180 -5.33 16.10 3.61
N PHE A 181 -4.31 16.70 4.24
CA PHE A 181 -4.48 17.54 5.44
C PHE A 181 -3.80 18.92 5.37
N GLY A 182 -3.27 19.32 4.21
CA GLY A 182 -2.62 20.63 4.10
C GLY A 182 -1.98 20.90 2.74
N GLN A 183 -1.08 21.89 2.75
CA GLN A 183 -0.29 22.29 1.57
C GLN A 183 1.05 21.57 1.48
N ALA A 184 1.46 20.86 2.52
CA ALA A 184 2.63 19.98 2.55
C ALA A 184 2.18 18.53 2.77
N PRO A 185 2.90 17.53 2.23
CA PRO A 185 2.59 16.13 2.44
C PRO A 185 2.83 15.72 3.89
N CYS A 186 1.96 14.88 4.45
CA CYS A 186 2.08 14.36 5.80
C CYS A 186 2.15 12.81 5.83
N GLY A 187 2.22 12.23 7.03
CA GLY A 187 2.24 10.77 7.18
C GLY A 187 1.00 10.07 6.62
N ALA A 188 -0.14 10.75 6.61
CA ALA A 188 -1.35 10.25 5.95
C ALA A 188 -1.19 10.15 4.43
N ASP A 189 -0.44 11.06 3.79
CA ASP A 189 -0.18 11.02 2.35
C ASP A 189 0.72 9.84 1.95
N ALA A 190 1.69 9.45 2.80
CA ALA A 190 2.47 8.24 2.57
C ALA A 190 1.58 6.98 2.49
N THR A 191 0.55 6.94 3.34
CA THR A 191 -0.44 5.84 3.34
C THR A 191 -1.41 5.99 2.18
N ALA A 192 -2.01 7.16 1.98
CA ALA A 192 -2.96 7.42 0.91
C ALA A 192 -2.36 7.08 -0.46
N PHE A 193 -1.13 7.53 -0.75
CA PHE A 193 -0.45 7.14 -1.97
C PHE A 193 -0.29 5.63 -2.09
N GLY A 194 0.29 4.96 -1.08
CA GLY A 194 0.52 3.51 -1.14
C GLY A 194 -0.74 2.70 -1.38
N PHE A 195 -1.84 3.03 -0.72
CA PHE A 195 -3.08 2.24 -0.76
C PHE A 195 -4.00 2.62 -1.92
N ILE A 196 -4.17 3.92 -2.22
CA ILE A 196 -4.98 4.38 -3.35
C ILE A 196 -4.28 4.03 -4.67
N ALA A 197 -2.97 4.23 -4.81
CA ALA A 197 -2.26 3.81 -6.02
C ALA A 197 -2.33 2.29 -6.23
N SER A 198 -2.24 1.52 -5.15
CA SER A 198 -2.40 0.05 -5.20
C SER A 198 -3.80 -0.37 -5.67
N ALA A 199 -4.84 0.35 -5.22
CA ALA A 199 -6.21 0.18 -5.70
C ALA A 199 -6.41 0.63 -7.15
N MET A 200 -5.61 1.57 -7.65
CA MET A 200 -5.68 2.08 -9.03
C MET A 200 -4.76 1.34 -10.02
N SER A 201 -4.11 0.24 -9.61
CA SER A 201 -3.18 -0.48 -10.48
C SER A 201 -3.87 -0.95 -11.77
N PRO A 202 -3.28 -0.66 -12.96
CA PRO A 202 -3.92 -0.92 -14.24
C PRO A 202 -4.08 -2.42 -14.55
N ASP A 203 -3.26 -3.26 -13.91
CA ASP A 203 -3.18 -4.70 -14.16
C ASP A 203 -4.38 -5.48 -13.62
N PHE A 204 -5.18 -4.87 -12.73
CA PHE A 204 -6.28 -5.52 -12.05
C PHE A 204 -7.61 -4.84 -12.32
N ARG A 205 -8.66 -5.66 -12.45
CA ARG A 205 -10.06 -5.22 -12.43
C ARG A 205 -10.53 -5.17 -10.99
N MET A 206 -10.91 -3.99 -10.49
CA MET A 206 -11.29 -3.80 -9.10
C MET A 206 -12.40 -2.76 -9.00
N THR A 207 -13.51 -3.08 -8.34
CA THR A 207 -14.59 -2.10 -8.10
C THR A 207 -14.06 -0.83 -7.40
N LEU A 208 -13.12 -0.98 -6.47
CA LEU A 208 -12.51 0.18 -5.81
C LEU A 208 -11.77 1.10 -6.80
N ARG A 209 -11.17 0.55 -7.86
CA ARG A 209 -10.55 1.35 -8.92
C ARG A 209 -11.60 2.16 -9.65
N ASP A 210 -12.67 1.50 -10.09
CA ASP A 210 -13.77 2.13 -10.82
C ASP A 210 -14.39 3.27 -10.01
N GLU A 211 -14.58 3.07 -8.70
CA GLU A 211 -15.10 4.10 -7.79
C GLU A 211 -14.10 5.24 -7.56
N ILE A 212 -12.80 4.98 -7.49
CA ILE A 212 -11.77 6.04 -7.38
C ILE A 212 -11.68 6.86 -8.68
N GLU A 213 -11.78 6.22 -9.85
CA GLU A 213 -11.69 6.88 -11.16
C GLU A 213 -12.87 7.83 -11.41
N ASN A 214 -14.00 7.65 -10.71
CA ASN A 214 -15.10 8.62 -10.68
C ASN A 214 -14.76 9.94 -9.96
N HIS A 215 -13.60 10.02 -9.29
CA HIS A 215 -13.13 11.19 -8.55
C HIS A 215 -11.80 11.73 -9.12
N PRO A 216 -11.86 12.71 -10.04
CA PRO A 216 -10.67 13.23 -10.73
C PRO A 216 -9.59 13.78 -9.79
N ASN A 217 -9.97 14.33 -8.63
CA ASN A 217 -9.02 14.84 -7.65
C ASN A 217 -8.16 13.73 -7.02
N LEU A 218 -8.71 12.54 -6.75
CA LEU A 218 -7.94 11.38 -6.29
C LEU A 218 -6.99 10.85 -7.37
N THR A 219 -7.45 10.79 -8.62
CA THR A 219 -6.62 10.37 -9.75
C THR A 219 -5.45 11.34 -9.96
N ALA A 220 -5.72 12.64 -9.98
CA ALA A 220 -4.71 13.68 -10.08
C ALA A 220 -3.73 13.65 -8.89
N TYR A 221 -4.22 13.35 -7.68
CA TYR A 221 -3.40 13.16 -6.50
C TYR A 221 -2.39 12.01 -6.67
N VAL A 222 -2.83 10.83 -7.09
CA VAL A 222 -1.94 9.67 -7.28
C VAL A 222 -0.88 9.96 -8.34
N VAL A 223 -1.25 10.60 -9.46
CA VAL A 223 -0.29 11.00 -10.51
C VAL A 223 0.73 11.99 -9.97
N ARG A 224 0.30 13.01 -9.22
CA ARG A 224 1.19 14.01 -8.60
C ARG A 224 2.17 13.37 -7.63
N MET A 225 1.66 12.58 -6.68
CA MET A 225 2.49 11.92 -5.67
C MET A 225 3.50 10.96 -6.29
N ARG A 226 3.11 10.24 -7.34
CA ARG A 226 4.04 9.37 -8.09
C ARG A 226 5.17 10.18 -8.71
N ARG A 227 4.84 11.23 -9.46
CA ARG A 227 5.83 12.08 -10.14
C ARG A 227 6.79 12.73 -9.15
N GLU A 228 6.27 13.24 -8.04
CA GLU A 228 7.05 13.97 -7.03
C GLU A 228 8.05 13.07 -6.28
N PHE A 229 7.65 11.85 -5.92
CA PHE A 229 8.44 11.00 -5.02
C PHE A 229 9.14 9.81 -5.68
N PHE A 230 8.64 9.36 -6.84
CA PHE A 230 9.17 8.19 -7.55
C PHE A 230 9.61 8.49 -8.99
N GLY A 231 9.38 9.71 -9.48
CA GLY A 231 9.65 10.09 -10.85
C GLY A 231 8.70 9.42 -11.85
N ASP A 232 8.87 9.76 -13.13
CA ASP A 232 8.26 9.01 -14.22
C ASP A 232 9.03 7.69 -14.36
N ALA A 233 8.40 6.56 -14.07
CA ALA A 233 9.05 5.26 -14.12
C ALA A 233 9.41 4.90 -15.58
N SER A 234 10.55 5.39 -16.05
CA SER A 234 11.22 5.03 -17.28
C SER A 234 12.74 5.00 -17.11
N ASP A 235 13.24 4.40 -16.04
CA ASP A 235 14.63 3.94 -15.99
C ASP A 235 14.70 2.57 -15.32
N GLY A 236 14.52 1.55 -16.15
CA GLY A 236 14.91 0.21 -15.81
C GLY A 236 16.44 0.13 -15.74
N SER A 237 16.99 -0.12 -14.57
CA SER A 237 18.31 -0.74 -14.47
C SER A 237 18.13 -2.25 -14.43
N HIS A 238 18.03 -2.85 -15.62
CA HIS A 238 18.61 -4.16 -15.85
C HIS A 238 20.12 -4.02 -15.71
N ALA A 239 20.68 -4.58 -14.64
CA ALA A 239 22.05 -5.06 -14.56
C ALA A 239 22.05 -6.29 -13.66
#